data_AF-A0A947YUB6-F1
#
_entry.id   AF-A0A947YUB6-F1
#
_cell.length_a   1.000
_cell.length_b   1.000
_cell.length_c   1.000
_cell.angle_alpha   90.00
_cell.angle_beta   90.00
_cell.angle_gamma   90.00
#
_symmetry.space_group_name_H-M   'P 1'
#
loop_
_entity.id
_entity.type
_entity.pdbx_description
1 polymer ?
#
loop_
_entity_poly.entity_id
_entity_poly.type
_entity_poly.pdbx_seq_one_letter_code
_entity_poly.pdbx_strand_id
1 'polypeptide(L)'
;MTLKNTAPWRWLAGKFPGLEFRDVFLTISASVLLILFLYQGKPSGFFKYMPQLAGDLIPAKAGLASWAWSHLMSFFLLFITPLVIITAVFKEKPSEYGLNMKGASKEFIVVLVMYLLFLPLLLWIAQTPAFQAKYPKLKIIKDNFGYFAIYQALYLIKWVSWEFFFRGFLLFGFKKNYGEGAILLSTMPFVIVHLGKPQGEIFGAIAAGFILCRLSLDGRSIFPGVWLHFMVAGTMDFLTCNFWR
;
A
#
# COMPACT_ATOMS: atom_id res chain seq x y z
N MET A 1 -22.44 -20.52 12.56
CA MET A 1 -21.55 -20.70 13.72
C MET A 1 -20.59 -19.52 13.76
N THR A 2 -20.56 -18.71 14.81
CA THR A 2 -19.62 -17.59 14.91
C THR A 2 -18.21 -18.12 15.19
N LEU A 3 -17.17 -17.61 14.53
CA LEU A 3 -15.78 -18.07 14.70
C LEU A 3 -15.31 -18.01 16.18
N LYS A 4 -15.95 -17.15 16.99
CA LYS A 4 -15.79 -17.04 18.46
C LYS A 4 -16.18 -18.31 19.24
N ASN A 5 -16.91 -19.25 18.64
CA ASN A 5 -17.32 -20.49 19.32
C ASN A 5 -16.44 -21.70 18.97
N THR A 6 -15.35 -21.48 18.22
CA THR A 6 -14.44 -22.55 17.79
C THR A 6 -13.45 -22.91 18.90
N ALA A 7 -13.03 -24.19 18.95
CA ALA A 7 -12.05 -24.66 19.93
C ALA A 7 -10.70 -23.89 19.89
N PRO A 8 -10.15 -23.51 18.73
CA PRO A 8 -8.92 -22.72 18.66
C PRO A 8 -9.03 -21.36 19.35
N TRP A 9 -10.16 -20.66 19.20
CA TRP A 9 -10.36 -19.38 19.86
C TRP A 9 -10.44 -19.53 21.39
N ARG A 10 -11.17 -20.53 21.89
CA ARG A 10 -11.30 -20.77 23.34
C ARG A 10 -9.93 -21.03 23.98
N TRP A 11 -9.06 -21.78 23.31
CA TRP A 11 -7.70 -22.01 23.78
C TRP A 11 -6.88 -20.70 23.84
N LEU A 12 -6.92 -19.88 22.78
CA LEU A 12 -6.21 -18.60 22.74
C LEU A 12 -6.71 -17.63 23.81
N ALA A 13 -8.03 -17.48 23.95
CA ALA A 13 -8.64 -16.61 24.96
C ALA A 13 -8.27 -17.02 26.39
N GLY A 14 -8.11 -18.33 26.64
CA GLY A 14 -7.66 -18.83 27.94
C GLY A 14 -6.17 -18.58 28.22
N LYS A 15 -5.32 -18.45 27.19
CA LYS A 15 -3.88 -18.20 27.34
C LYS A 15 -3.51 -16.72 27.34
N PHE A 16 -4.29 -15.89 26.66
CA PHE A 16 -4.04 -14.46 26.54
C PHE A 16 -5.27 -13.66 27.00
N PRO A 17 -5.50 -13.59 28.33
CA PRO A 17 -6.62 -12.82 28.87
C PRO A 17 -6.47 -11.34 28.49
N GLY A 18 -7.55 -10.73 27.99
CA GLY A 18 -7.58 -9.33 27.57
C GLY A 18 -7.33 -9.10 26.07
N LEU A 19 -6.99 -10.13 25.28
CA LEU A 19 -7.00 -10.03 23.82
C LEU A 19 -8.39 -10.37 23.26
N GLU A 20 -8.94 -9.49 22.43
CA GLU A 20 -10.19 -9.76 21.73
C GLU A 20 -9.95 -10.58 20.45
N PHE A 21 -10.97 -11.33 20.02
CA PHE A 21 -10.91 -12.12 18.77
C PHE A 21 -10.50 -11.25 17.58
N ARG A 22 -10.99 -10.01 17.54
CA ARG A 22 -10.65 -9.01 16.52
C ARG A 22 -9.15 -8.79 16.44
N ASP A 23 -8.49 -8.57 17.57
CA ASP A 23 -7.08 -8.16 17.60
C ASP A 23 -6.19 -9.30 17.10
N VAL A 24 -6.48 -10.51 17.56
CA VAL A 24 -5.77 -11.72 17.14
C VAL A 24 -6.02 -12.01 15.67
N PHE A 25 -7.28 -11.93 15.21
CA PHE A 25 -7.64 -12.20 13.83
C PHE A 25 -7.04 -11.18 12.86
N LEU A 26 -7.11 -9.88 13.18
CA LEU A 26 -6.46 -8.82 12.41
C LEU A 26 -4.95 -9.03 12.34
N THR A 27 -4.30 -9.32 13.46
CA THR A 27 -2.85 -9.54 13.50
C THR A 27 -2.46 -10.72 12.60
N ILE A 28 -3.07 -11.90 12.80
CA ILE A 28 -2.74 -13.10 12.02
C ILE A 28 -3.01 -12.90 10.54
N SER A 29 -4.20 -12.39 10.19
CA SER A 29 -4.57 -12.18 8.79
C SER A 29 -3.66 -11.15 8.13
N ALA A 30 -3.37 -10.03 8.77
CA ALA A 30 -2.46 -9.02 8.23
C ALA A 30 -1.04 -9.58 8.04
N SER A 31 -0.51 -10.33 9.01
CA SER A 31 0.81 -10.96 8.88
C SER A 31 0.85 -11.94 7.71
N VAL A 32 -0.15 -12.82 7.57
CA VAL A 32 -0.24 -13.76 6.46
C VAL A 32 -0.31 -13.04 5.12
N LEU A 33 -1.17 -12.03 5.00
CA LEU A 33 -1.35 -11.28 3.75
C LEU A 33 -0.09 -10.50 3.36
N LEU A 34 0.61 -9.89 4.32
CA LEU A 34 1.90 -9.24 4.07
C LEU A 34 2.96 -10.24 3.64
N ILE A 35 3.09 -11.38 4.33
CA ILE A 35 4.07 -12.42 3.96
C ILE A 35 3.79 -12.92 2.54
N LEU A 36 2.54 -13.24 2.21
CA LEU A 36 2.16 -13.67 0.87
C LEU A 36 2.48 -12.61 -0.18
N PHE A 37 2.20 -11.34 0.10
CA PHE A 37 2.53 -10.26 -0.83
C PHE A 37 4.05 -10.08 -0.99
N LEU A 38 4.82 -10.15 0.11
CA LEU A 38 6.27 -9.95 0.07
C LEU A 38 7.01 -11.09 -0.64
N TYR A 39 6.53 -12.33 -0.51
CA TYR A 39 7.17 -13.50 -1.15
C TYR A 39 6.63 -13.78 -2.55
N GLN A 40 5.33 -13.60 -2.78
CA GLN A 40 4.66 -14.02 -4.01
C GLN A 40 4.18 -12.85 -4.86
N GLY A 41 3.84 -11.73 -4.22
CA GLY A 41 3.27 -10.55 -4.86
C GLY A 41 4.29 -9.55 -5.39
N LYS A 42 5.60 -9.80 -5.30
CA LYS A 42 6.62 -8.94 -5.92
C LYS A 42 6.75 -9.23 -7.43
N PRO A 43 7.39 -8.35 -8.23
CA PRO A 43 7.55 -8.60 -9.67
C PRO A 43 8.24 -9.92 -10.02
N SER A 44 9.15 -10.39 -9.17
CA SER A 44 9.77 -11.72 -9.31
C SER A 44 8.77 -12.88 -9.29
N GLY A 45 7.61 -12.71 -8.64
CA GLY A 45 6.53 -13.68 -8.62
C GLY A 45 5.99 -13.99 -10.02
N PHE A 46 5.94 -13.00 -10.91
CA PHE A 46 5.52 -13.23 -12.30
C PHE A 46 6.42 -14.24 -13.01
N PHE A 47 7.73 -14.04 -12.93
CA PHE A 47 8.70 -14.96 -13.55
C PHE A 47 8.70 -16.34 -12.91
N LYS A 48 8.38 -16.43 -11.62
CA LYS A 48 8.27 -17.69 -10.89
C LYS A 48 7.01 -18.48 -11.27
N TYR A 49 5.86 -17.82 -11.39
CA TYR A 49 4.56 -18.48 -11.55
C TYR A 49 4.06 -18.53 -12.99
N MET A 50 4.55 -17.65 -13.86
CA MET A 50 4.17 -17.57 -15.27
C MET A 50 5.41 -17.62 -16.19
N PRO A 51 6.32 -18.61 -16.04
CA PRO A 51 7.60 -18.60 -16.76
C PRO A 51 7.44 -18.72 -18.27
N GLN A 52 6.44 -19.49 -18.76
CA GLN A 52 6.19 -19.62 -20.20
C GLN A 52 5.75 -18.28 -20.80
N LEU A 53 4.73 -17.65 -20.21
CA LEU A 53 4.26 -16.34 -20.65
C LEU A 53 5.37 -15.28 -20.56
N ALA A 54 6.22 -15.34 -19.54
CA ALA A 54 7.37 -14.44 -19.43
C ALA A 54 8.40 -14.66 -20.56
N GLY A 55 8.62 -15.91 -20.98
CA GLY A 55 9.51 -16.27 -22.08
C GLY A 55 8.97 -15.88 -23.46
N ASP A 56 7.64 -15.89 -23.64
CA ASP A 56 6.99 -15.52 -24.90
C ASP A 56 6.95 -14.00 -25.13
N LEU A 57 7.14 -13.20 -24.09
CA LEU A 57 7.12 -11.73 -24.15
C LEU A 57 8.52 -11.17 -24.42
N ILE A 58 8.60 -10.14 -25.25
CA ILE A 58 9.82 -9.31 -25.33
C ILE A 58 10.15 -8.73 -23.94
N PRO A 59 11.45 -8.54 -23.59
CA PRO A 59 11.85 -8.15 -22.23
C PRO A 59 11.13 -6.92 -21.68
N ALA A 60 10.87 -5.92 -22.53
CA ALA A 60 10.16 -4.71 -22.16
C ALA A 60 8.70 -4.98 -21.72
N LYS A 61 8.00 -5.86 -22.43
CA LYS A 61 6.62 -6.27 -22.10
C LYS A 61 6.58 -7.22 -20.91
N ALA A 62 7.56 -8.13 -20.79
CA ALA A 62 7.72 -8.97 -19.62
C ALA A 62 7.94 -8.13 -18.35
N GLY A 63 8.73 -7.04 -18.45
CA GLY A 63 8.88 -6.04 -17.40
C GLY A 63 7.54 -5.44 -16.97
N LEU A 64 6.75 -4.91 -17.92
CA LEU A 64 5.43 -4.36 -17.62
C LEU A 64 4.49 -5.40 -16.99
N ALA A 65 4.46 -6.63 -17.53
CA ALA A 65 3.65 -7.73 -17.00
C ALA A 65 4.05 -8.11 -15.57
N SER A 66 5.35 -8.12 -15.25
CA SER A 66 5.85 -8.41 -13.91
C SER A 66 5.43 -7.37 -12.87
N TRP A 67 5.39 -6.10 -13.26
CA TRP A 67 4.86 -5.07 -12.37
C TRP A 67 3.34 -5.13 -12.31
N ALA A 68 2.64 -5.40 -13.41
CA ALA A 68 1.19 -5.62 -13.39
C ALA A 68 0.81 -6.75 -12.42
N TRP A 69 1.54 -7.87 -12.45
CA TRP A 69 1.44 -8.94 -11.45
C TRP A 69 1.54 -8.40 -10.03
N SER A 70 2.59 -7.61 -9.74
CA SER A 70 2.78 -7.10 -8.39
C SER A 70 1.63 -6.19 -7.92
N HIS A 71 1.15 -5.32 -8.81
CA HIS A 71 0.05 -4.40 -8.51
C HIS A 71 -1.28 -5.16 -8.34
N LEU A 72 -1.57 -6.15 -9.18
CA LEU A 72 -2.75 -7.01 -9.06
C LEU A 72 -2.69 -7.89 -7.81
N MET A 73 -1.53 -8.46 -7.47
CA MET A 73 -1.36 -9.19 -6.22
C MET A 73 -1.56 -8.30 -5.00
N SER A 74 -1.09 -7.05 -5.05
CA SER A 74 -1.39 -6.07 -4.00
C SER A 74 -2.90 -5.81 -3.89
N PHE A 75 -3.61 -5.73 -5.01
CA PHE A 75 -5.06 -5.55 -5.03
C PHE A 75 -5.79 -6.74 -4.40
N PHE A 76 -5.49 -7.96 -4.82
CA PHE A 76 -6.19 -9.13 -4.28
C PHE A 76 -5.84 -9.40 -2.81
N LEU A 77 -4.57 -9.30 -2.44
CA LEU A 77 -4.11 -9.63 -1.09
C LEU A 77 -4.30 -8.49 -0.08
N LEU A 78 -4.09 -7.24 -0.49
CA LEU A 78 -4.07 -6.08 0.42
C LEU A 78 -5.32 -5.21 0.31
N PHE A 79 -6.16 -5.40 -0.71
CA PHE A 79 -7.46 -4.73 -0.83
C PHE A 79 -8.65 -5.68 -0.69
N ILE A 80 -8.81 -6.58 -1.67
CA ILE A 80 -10.00 -7.45 -1.75
C ILE A 80 -10.10 -8.38 -0.55
N THR A 81 -9.02 -9.05 -0.17
CA THR A 81 -9.06 -9.99 0.96
C THR A 81 -9.38 -9.28 2.29
N PRO A 82 -8.74 -8.17 2.66
CA PRO A 82 -9.14 -7.36 3.81
C PRO A 82 -10.58 -6.85 3.74
N LEU A 83 -11.06 -6.44 2.57
CA LEU A 83 -12.43 -5.99 2.37
C LEU A 83 -13.45 -7.13 2.62
N VAL A 84 -13.14 -8.33 2.17
CA VAL A 84 -13.94 -9.55 2.45
C VAL A 84 -13.88 -9.89 3.93
N ILE A 85 -12.72 -9.78 4.59
CA ILE A 85 -12.62 -9.99 6.05
C ILE A 85 -13.54 -9.01 6.79
N ILE A 86 -13.48 -7.72 6.45
CA ILE A 86 -14.31 -6.69 7.07
C ILE A 86 -15.81 -6.99 6.90
N THR A 87 -16.23 -7.33 5.69
CA THR A 87 -17.65 -7.48 5.37
C THR A 87 -18.22 -8.86 5.76
N ALA A 88 -17.45 -9.93 5.66
CA ALA A 88 -17.92 -11.29 5.93
C ALA A 88 -17.62 -11.78 7.36
N VAL A 89 -16.44 -11.45 7.91
CA VAL A 89 -16.03 -11.89 9.25
C VAL A 89 -16.49 -10.92 10.31
N PHE A 90 -16.17 -9.63 10.16
CA PHE A 90 -16.57 -8.61 11.12
C PHE A 90 -17.97 -8.06 10.89
N LYS A 91 -18.54 -8.26 9.69
CA LYS A 91 -19.88 -7.77 9.30
C LYS A 91 -20.01 -6.25 9.41
N GLU A 92 -18.96 -5.55 9.01
CA GLU A 92 -18.85 -4.10 9.13
C GLU A 92 -18.83 -3.41 7.77
N LYS A 93 -19.16 -2.13 7.78
CA LYS A 93 -19.25 -1.34 6.56
C LYS A 93 -17.85 -0.91 6.11
N PRO A 94 -17.51 -1.03 4.81
CA PRO A 94 -16.22 -0.56 4.28
C PRO A 94 -15.93 0.93 4.60
N SER A 95 -16.98 1.76 4.68
CA SER A 95 -16.87 3.17 5.04
C SER A 95 -16.34 3.42 6.45
N GLU A 96 -16.46 2.46 7.38
CA GLU A 96 -15.86 2.55 8.72
C GLU A 96 -14.34 2.35 8.70
N TYR A 97 -13.81 1.85 7.58
CA TYR A 97 -12.39 1.57 7.34
C TYR A 97 -11.77 2.58 6.36
N GLY A 98 -12.31 3.79 6.32
CA GLY A 98 -11.75 4.88 5.53
C GLY A 98 -12.02 4.80 4.02
N LEU A 99 -12.84 3.85 3.55
CA LEU A 99 -13.38 3.86 2.17
C LEU A 99 -14.55 4.85 2.08
N ASN A 100 -14.24 6.10 2.35
CA ASN A 100 -15.14 7.23 2.27
C ASN A 100 -14.38 8.43 1.67
N MET A 101 -14.95 9.06 0.64
CA MET A 101 -14.36 10.26 0.01
C MET A 101 -14.88 11.56 0.62
N LYS A 102 -15.93 11.51 1.44
CA LYS A 102 -16.54 12.69 2.06
C LYS A 102 -15.86 13.02 3.39
N GLY A 103 -15.59 14.30 3.61
CA GLY A 103 -15.07 14.81 4.89
C GLY A 103 -13.56 14.96 4.99
N ALA A 104 -12.81 14.55 3.95
CA ALA A 104 -11.35 14.58 3.96
C ALA A 104 -10.73 15.81 3.25
N SER A 105 -11.52 16.84 2.96
CA SER A 105 -11.09 17.98 2.12
C SER A 105 -9.90 18.74 2.72
N LYS A 106 -9.84 18.85 4.06
CA LYS A 106 -8.71 19.50 4.74
C LYS A 106 -7.45 18.64 4.62
N GLU A 107 -7.60 17.33 4.76
CA GLU A 107 -6.51 16.37 4.68
C GLU A 107 -5.93 16.36 3.27
N PHE A 108 -6.78 16.44 2.24
CA PHE A 108 -6.37 16.64 0.85
C PHE A 108 -5.49 17.89 0.65
N ILE A 109 -5.83 19.01 1.31
CA ILE A 109 -5.01 20.21 1.27
C ILE A 109 -3.66 19.94 1.97
N VAL A 110 -3.67 19.27 3.13
CA VAL A 110 -2.44 18.94 3.85
C VAL A 110 -1.50 18.07 3.00
N VAL A 111 -1.99 16.97 2.39
CA VAL A 111 -1.12 16.15 1.53
C VAL A 111 -0.70 16.86 0.26
N LEU A 112 -1.52 17.77 -0.30
CA LEU A 112 -1.09 18.62 -1.41
C LEU A 112 0.07 19.53 -1.01
N VAL A 113 -0.02 20.19 0.15
CA VAL A 113 1.08 21.02 0.69
C VAL A 113 2.32 20.18 0.95
N MET A 114 2.17 19.00 1.56
CA MET A 114 3.29 18.07 1.78
C MET A 114 3.97 17.67 0.46
N TYR A 115 3.18 17.35 -0.56
CA TYR A 115 3.70 17.03 -1.89
C TYR A 115 4.44 18.22 -2.51
N LEU A 116 3.87 19.42 -2.46
CA LEU A 116 4.49 20.63 -3.00
C LEU A 116 5.79 21.00 -2.27
N LEU A 117 5.88 20.78 -0.96
CA LEU A 117 7.12 20.96 -0.20
C LEU A 117 8.19 19.91 -0.55
N PHE A 118 7.78 18.69 -0.88
CA PHE A 118 8.68 17.62 -1.28
C PHE A 118 9.12 17.73 -2.76
N LEU A 119 8.31 18.38 -3.60
CA LEU A 119 8.55 18.48 -5.04
C LEU A 119 9.90 19.13 -5.42
N PRO A 120 10.37 20.23 -4.81
CA PRO A 120 11.70 20.79 -5.09
C PRO A 120 12.83 19.78 -4.85
N LEU A 121 12.77 19.04 -3.75
CA LEU A 121 13.73 17.99 -3.44
C LEU A 121 13.67 16.88 -4.50
N LEU A 122 12.46 16.51 -4.95
CA LEU A 122 12.27 15.50 -5.98
C LEU A 122 12.85 15.95 -7.34
N LEU A 123 12.64 17.20 -7.73
CA LEU A 123 13.18 17.79 -8.94
C LEU A 123 14.71 17.84 -8.93
N TRP A 124 15.31 18.16 -7.78
CA TRP A 124 16.76 18.14 -7.61
C TRP A 124 17.34 16.73 -7.66
N ILE A 125 16.77 15.78 -6.90
CA ILE A 125 17.21 14.38 -6.90
C ILE A 125 17.02 13.75 -8.30
N ALA A 126 15.99 14.16 -9.04
CA ALA A 126 15.72 13.64 -10.38
C ALA A 126 16.87 13.90 -11.36
N GLN A 127 17.73 14.90 -11.12
CA GLN A 127 18.89 15.19 -11.96
C GLN A 127 20.09 14.28 -11.68
N THR A 128 20.07 13.51 -10.59
CA THR A 128 21.21 12.68 -10.19
C THR A 128 21.35 11.43 -11.07
N PRO A 129 22.59 10.96 -11.36
CA PRO A 129 22.81 9.73 -12.13
C PRO A 129 22.15 8.50 -11.50
N ALA A 130 22.18 8.40 -10.17
CA ALA A 130 21.56 7.29 -9.44
C ALA A 130 20.04 7.23 -9.65
N PHE A 131 19.38 8.39 -9.72
CA PHE A 131 17.95 8.46 -9.99
C PHE A 131 17.63 8.10 -11.44
N GLN A 132 18.36 8.66 -12.40
CA GLN A 132 18.20 8.39 -13.83
C GLN A 132 18.51 6.92 -14.20
N ALA A 133 19.34 6.23 -13.42
CA ALA A 133 19.58 4.79 -13.58
C ALA A 133 18.40 3.92 -13.12
N LYS A 134 17.57 4.43 -12.20
CA LYS A 134 16.46 3.71 -11.57
C LYS A 134 15.09 4.05 -12.18
N TYR A 135 14.92 5.28 -12.68
CA TYR A 135 13.67 5.78 -13.23
C TYR A 135 13.79 6.13 -14.73
N PRO A 136 12.74 5.88 -15.53
CA PRO A 136 11.46 5.33 -15.11
C PRO A 136 11.62 3.85 -14.75
N LYS A 137 10.82 3.36 -13.80
CA LYS A 137 10.93 1.98 -13.31
C LYS A 137 10.88 0.94 -14.43
N LEU A 138 10.17 1.27 -15.49
CA LEU A 138 10.03 0.47 -16.69
C LEU A 138 10.58 1.23 -17.89
N LYS A 139 11.59 0.70 -18.57
CA LYS A 139 12.14 1.32 -19.78
C LYS A 139 11.09 1.55 -20.87
N ILE A 140 10.10 0.66 -20.98
CA ILE A 140 9.05 0.73 -22.01
C ILE A 140 8.16 1.98 -21.90
N ILE A 141 8.09 2.62 -20.73
CA ILE A 141 7.25 3.82 -20.53
C ILE A 141 8.00 5.11 -20.88
N LYS A 142 9.33 5.07 -21.03
CA LYS A 142 10.17 6.27 -21.18
C LYS A 142 9.79 7.12 -22.39
N ASP A 143 9.52 6.47 -23.50
CA ASP A 143 9.25 7.10 -24.80
C ASP A 143 7.83 6.80 -25.31
N ASN A 144 6.94 6.26 -24.45
CA ASN A 144 5.60 5.85 -24.86
C ASN A 144 4.55 6.23 -23.81
N PHE A 145 3.78 7.27 -24.12
CA PHE A 145 2.71 7.77 -23.25
C PHE A 145 1.62 6.73 -22.98
N GLY A 146 1.28 5.88 -23.96
CA GLY A 146 0.28 4.83 -23.79
C GLY A 146 0.70 3.80 -22.73
N TYR A 147 1.94 3.30 -22.80
CA TYR A 147 2.47 2.41 -21.78
C TYR A 147 2.67 3.11 -20.43
N PHE A 148 3.05 4.38 -20.43
CA PHE A 148 3.07 5.20 -19.21
C PHE A 148 1.69 5.26 -18.55
N ALA A 149 0.64 5.61 -19.30
CA ALA A 149 -0.72 5.72 -18.77
C ALA A 149 -1.24 4.39 -18.21
N ILE A 150 -1.02 3.28 -18.93
CA ILE A 150 -1.37 1.92 -18.45
C ILE A 150 -0.64 1.61 -17.14
N TYR A 151 0.67 1.86 -17.09
CA TYR A 151 1.45 1.60 -15.90
C TYR A 151 1.03 2.47 -14.71
N GLN A 152 0.76 3.77 -14.92
CA GLN A 152 0.27 4.66 -13.86
C GLN A 152 -1.13 4.26 -13.38
N ALA A 153 -2.03 3.80 -14.26
CA ALA A 153 -3.34 3.28 -13.86
C ALA A 153 -3.21 2.04 -12.95
N LEU A 154 -2.33 1.11 -13.31
CA LEU A 154 -1.98 -0.02 -12.43
C LEU A 154 -1.35 0.46 -11.13
N TYR A 155 -0.51 1.49 -11.19
CA TYR A 155 0.16 2.04 -10.02
C TYR A 155 -0.82 2.62 -8.99
N LEU A 156 -1.87 3.31 -9.48
CA LEU A 156 -2.95 3.82 -8.65
C LEU A 156 -3.67 2.69 -7.90
N ILE A 157 -3.96 1.57 -8.56
CA ILE A 157 -4.58 0.39 -7.93
C ILE A 157 -3.74 -0.09 -6.74
N LYS A 158 -2.41 -0.16 -6.91
CA LYS A 158 -1.52 -0.54 -5.80
C LYS A 158 -1.54 0.45 -4.67
N TRP A 159 -1.60 1.75 -4.92
CA TRP A 159 -1.62 2.74 -3.83
C TRP A 159 -2.94 2.75 -3.08
N VAL A 160 -4.07 2.54 -3.76
CA VAL A 160 -5.36 2.25 -3.11
C VAL A 160 -5.25 1.02 -2.21
N SER A 161 -4.65 -0.05 -2.72
CA SER A 161 -4.49 -1.31 -1.97
C SER A 161 -3.56 -1.16 -0.76
N TRP A 162 -2.45 -0.45 -0.96
CA TRP A 162 -1.46 -0.18 0.06
C TRP A 162 -2.05 0.64 1.21
N GLU A 163 -2.71 1.75 0.89
CA GLU A 163 -3.30 2.63 1.89
C GLU A 163 -4.51 2.00 2.56
N PHE A 164 -5.33 1.25 1.82
CA PHE A 164 -6.42 0.51 2.45
C PHE A 164 -5.90 -0.53 3.44
N PHE A 165 -4.79 -1.21 3.16
CA PHE A 165 -4.25 -2.18 4.10
C PHE A 165 -3.76 -1.55 5.41
N PHE A 166 -2.95 -0.49 5.32
CA PHE A 166 -2.36 0.13 6.51
C PHE A 166 -3.32 1.11 7.20
N ARG A 167 -3.91 2.05 6.46
CA ARG A 167 -4.77 3.12 7.02
C ARG A 167 -6.24 2.69 7.09
N GLY A 168 -6.66 1.71 6.29
CA GLY A 168 -7.99 1.12 6.39
C GLY A 168 -8.01 -0.04 7.38
N PHE A 169 -7.65 -1.23 6.90
CA PHE A 169 -7.76 -2.52 7.57
C PHE A 169 -7.05 -2.55 8.93
N LEU A 170 -5.76 -2.21 8.99
CA LEU A 170 -5.00 -2.22 10.25
C LEU A 170 -5.43 -1.09 11.18
N LEU A 171 -5.32 0.17 10.73
CA LEU A 171 -5.57 1.34 11.57
C LEU A 171 -7.01 1.38 12.10
N PHE A 172 -8.04 1.38 11.24
CA PHE A 172 -9.43 1.41 11.73
C PHE A 172 -9.85 0.09 12.36
N GLY A 173 -9.26 -1.04 11.94
CA GLY A 173 -9.50 -2.34 12.55
C GLY A 173 -9.12 -2.36 14.03
N PHE A 174 -7.90 -1.91 14.36
CA PHE A 174 -7.41 -1.82 15.73
C PHE A 174 -7.97 -0.61 16.50
N LYS A 175 -8.34 0.48 15.83
CA LYS A 175 -8.90 1.67 16.48
C LYS A 175 -10.11 1.33 17.36
N LYS A 176 -10.89 0.31 17.00
CA LYS A 176 -12.07 -0.11 17.75
C LYS A 176 -11.74 -0.54 19.19
N ASN A 177 -10.56 -1.13 19.41
CA ASN A 177 -10.12 -1.61 20.72
C ASN A 177 -9.04 -0.72 21.36
N TYR A 178 -8.22 -0.05 20.56
CA TYR A 178 -7.04 0.69 21.04
C TYR A 178 -7.11 2.22 20.83
N GLY A 179 -8.20 2.74 20.28
CA GLY A 179 -8.33 4.18 20.01
C GLY A 179 -7.20 4.69 19.12
N GLU A 180 -6.55 5.79 19.53
CA GLU A 180 -5.40 6.35 18.81
C GLU A 180 -4.14 5.47 18.87
N GLY A 181 -4.05 4.53 19.83
CA GLY A 181 -2.95 3.57 19.91
C GLY A 181 -2.82 2.69 18.66
N ALA A 182 -3.88 2.57 17.86
CA ALA A 182 -3.87 1.89 16.57
C ALA A 182 -2.88 2.50 15.55
N ILE A 183 -2.48 3.77 15.73
CA ILE A 183 -1.43 4.40 14.92
C ILE A 183 -0.12 3.61 15.05
N LEU A 184 0.23 3.16 16.25
CA LEU A 184 1.45 2.39 16.51
C LEU A 184 1.39 1.03 15.81
N LEU A 185 0.24 0.36 15.93
CA LEU A 185 -0.01 -0.97 15.36
C LEU A 185 -0.01 -0.99 13.83
N SER A 186 -0.45 0.11 13.19
CA SER A 186 -0.36 0.27 11.73
C SER A 186 1.04 0.70 11.27
N THR A 187 1.68 1.61 12.02
CA THR A 187 2.98 2.19 11.63
C THR A 187 4.11 1.16 11.65
N MET A 188 4.18 0.29 12.67
CA MET A 188 5.26 -0.70 12.76
C MET A 188 5.36 -1.62 11.53
N PRO A 189 4.32 -2.35 11.10
CA PRO A 189 4.40 -3.18 9.90
C PRO A 189 4.63 -2.33 8.64
N PHE A 190 4.09 -1.11 8.57
CA PHE A 190 4.37 -0.19 7.47
C PHE A 190 5.87 0.14 7.35
N VAL A 191 6.57 0.39 8.45
CA VAL A 191 8.02 0.63 8.45
C VAL A 191 8.79 -0.63 8.08
N ILE A 192 8.41 -1.80 8.62
CA ILE A 192 9.08 -3.08 8.34
C ILE A 192 9.03 -3.42 6.84
N VAL A 193 7.91 -3.17 6.15
CA VAL A 193 7.82 -3.45 4.70
C VAL A 193 8.66 -2.50 3.83
N HIS A 194 9.27 -1.48 4.42
CA HIS A 194 10.25 -0.61 3.75
C HIS A 194 11.70 -1.14 3.84
N LEU A 195 11.96 -2.21 4.60
CA LEU A 195 13.29 -2.82 4.65
C LEU A 195 13.77 -3.20 3.24
N GLY A 196 15.06 -2.97 2.99
CA GLY A 196 15.69 -3.11 1.67
C GLY A 196 15.66 -1.84 0.81
N LYS A 197 15.04 -0.76 1.28
CA LYS A 197 15.15 0.59 0.69
C LYS A 197 16.32 1.39 1.30
N PRO A 198 16.74 2.51 0.68
CA PRO A 198 17.68 3.44 1.29
C PRO A 198 17.29 3.82 2.72
N GLN A 199 18.26 3.93 3.62
CA GLN A 199 18.03 4.15 5.05
C GLN A 199 17.18 5.41 5.34
N GLY A 200 17.39 6.48 4.58
CA GLY A 200 16.56 7.70 4.68
C GLY A 200 15.07 7.45 4.36
N GLU A 201 14.75 6.55 3.42
CA GLU A 201 13.35 6.18 3.13
C GLU A 201 12.73 5.38 4.29
N ILE A 202 13.53 4.57 5.00
CA ILE A 202 13.06 3.76 6.12
C ILE A 202 12.74 4.65 7.33
N PHE A 203 13.63 5.57 7.69
CA PHE A 203 13.33 6.56 8.75
C PHE A 203 12.19 7.49 8.35
N GLY A 204 12.14 7.93 7.09
CA GLY A 204 11.02 8.69 6.55
C GLY A 204 9.68 7.94 6.65
N ALA A 205 9.70 6.61 6.52
CA ALA A 205 8.50 5.78 6.68
C ALA A 205 7.94 5.79 8.11
N ILE A 206 8.76 6.06 9.14
CA ILE A 206 8.25 6.24 10.51
C ILE A 206 7.37 7.48 10.55
N ALA A 207 7.92 8.63 10.15
CA ALA A 207 7.17 9.89 10.12
C ALA A 207 5.93 9.80 9.23
N ALA A 208 6.07 9.24 8.01
CA ALA A 208 4.95 9.04 7.10
C ALA A 208 3.88 8.09 7.68
N GLY A 209 4.29 7.06 8.44
CA GLY A 209 3.41 6.17 9.19
C GLY A 209 2.47 6.95 10.11
N PHE A 210 3.04 7.72 11.02
CA PHE A 210 2.28 8.55 11.97
C PHE A 210 1.42 9.60 11.29
N ILE A 211 1.99 10.40 10.37
CA ILE A 211 1.28 11.51 9.73
C ILE A 211 0.09 10.99 8.93
N LEU A 212 0.29 9.98 8.07
CA LEU A 212 -0.80 9.48 7.24
C LEU A 212 -1.86 8.74 8.08
N CYS A 213 -1.47 8.05 9.15
CA CYS A 213 -2.48 7.49 10.07
C CYS A 213 -3.31 8.60 10.72
N ARG A 214 -2.69 9.68 11.19
CA ARG A 214 -3.40 10.82 11.78
C ARG A 214 -4.38 11.44 10.77
N LEU A 215 -3.92 11.75 9.56
CA LEU A 215 -4.76 12.29 8.50
C LEU A 215 -5.92 11.34 8.16
N SER A 216 -5.68 10.03 8.10
CA SER A 216 -6.76 9.07 7.85
C SER A 216 -7.79 9.04 8.97
N LEU A 217 -7.38 9.15 10.24
CA LEU A 217 -8.31 9.23 11.38
C LEU A 217 -9.15 10.52 11.34
N ASP A 218 -8.50 11.66 11.11
CA ASP A 218 -9.14 12.98 11.10
C ASP A 218 -10.15 13.11 9.94
N GLY A 219 -9.72 12.76 8.72
CA GLY A 219 -10.57 12.81 7.53
C GLY A 219 -11.49 11.59 7.35
N ARG A 220 -11.38 10.58 8.21
CA ARG A 220 -12.03 9.26 8.08
C ARG A 220 -11.90 8.67 6.65
N SER A 221 -10.72 8.81 6.07
CA SER A 221 -10.47 8.51 4.65
C SER A 221 -9.04 8.04 4.41
N ILE A 222 -8.88 7.01 3.57
CA ILE A 222 -7.55 6.58 3.08
C ILE A 222 -7.07 7.40 1.89
N PHE A 223 -7.98 8.08 1.18
CA PHE A 223 -7.68 8.65 -0.13
C PHE A 223 -6.64 9.78 -0.11
N PRO A 224 -6.55 10.65 0.92
CA PRO A 224 -5.45 11.61 1.01
C PRO A 224 -4.07 10.94 0.93
N GLY A 225 -3.88 9.82 1.65
CA GLY A 225 -2.65 9.02 1.58
C GLY A 225 -2.43 8.36 0.22
N VAL A 226 -3.52 7.88 -0.42
CA VAL A 226 -3.45 7.31 -1.78
C VAL A 226 -2.91 8.34 -2.76
N TRP A 227 -3.44 9.56 -2.68
CA TRP A 227 -3.03 10.66 -3.54
C TRP A 227 -1.59 11.10 -3.29
N LEU A 228 -1.16 11.24 -2.03
CA LEU A 228 0.24 11.58 -1.74
C LEU A 228 1.19 10.55 -2.36
N HIS A 229 0.93 9.27 -2.11
CA HIS A 229 1.76 8.20 -2.64
C HIS A 229 1.75 8.14 -4.17
N PHE A 230 0.58 8.30 -4.78
CA PHE A 230 0.45 8.31 -6.24
C PHE A 230 1.16 9.51 -6.87
N MET A 231 1.02 10.72 -6.31
CA MET A 231 1.70 11.92 -6.81
C MET A 231 3.21 11.77 -6.70
N VAL A 232 3.74 11.41 -5.54
CA VAL A 232 5.20 11.24 -5.37
C VAL A 232 5.74 10.16 -6.31
N ALA A 233 5.07 9.02 -6.40
CA ALA A 233 5.52 7.90 -7.22
C ALA A 233 5.38 8.15 -8.72
N GLY A 234 4.25 8.72 -9.15
CA GLY A 234 3.98 9.06 -10.54
C GLY A 234 4.92 10.16 -11.04
N THR A 235 5.21 11.17 -10.22
CA THR A 235 6.16 12.23 -10.56
C THR A 235 7.58 11.67 -10.76
N MET A 236 8.02 10.68 -9.97
CA MET A 236 9.33 10.05 -10.18
C MET A 236 9.47 9.41 -11.56
N ASP A 237 8.46 8.66 -12.01
CA ASP A 237 8.46 8.06 -13.34
C ASP A 237 8.30 9.15 -14.43
N PHE A 238 7.37 10.08 -14.24
CA PHE A 238 7.10 11.16 -15.20
C PHE A 238 8.34 11.99 -15.50
N LEU A 239 9.08 12.44 -14.48
CA LEU A 239 10.24 13.33 -14.63
C LEU A 239 11.36 12.76 -15.50
N THR A 240 11.37 11.45 -15.76
CA THR A 240 12.41 10.74 -16.54
C THR A 240 11.95 10.27 -17.91
N CYS A 241 10.68 10.52 -18.25
CA CYS A 241 10.14 10.24 -19.57
C CYS A 241 10.48 11.36 -20.56
N ASN A 242 10.55 11.03 -21.85
CA ASN A 242 10.92 11.97 -22.91
C ASN A 242 9.71 12.51 -23.68
N PHE A 243 8.54 11.87 -23.60
CA PHE A 243 7.36 12.26 -24.39
C PHE A 243 6.79 13.65 -24.06
N TRP A 244 7.26 14.31 -23.00
CA TRP A 244 6.83 15.65 -22.58
C TRP A 244 7.99 16.67 -22.56
N ARG A 245 9.20 16.24 -22.96
CA ARG A 245 10.40 17.08 -23.07
C ARG A 245 10.61 17.50 -24.52
#